data_AF-A0A1V2ZY59-F1
#
_entry.id   AF-A0A1V2ZY59-F1
#
_cell.length_a   1.000
_cell.length_b   1.000
_cell.length_c   1.000
_cell.angle_alpha   90.00
_cell.angle_beta   90.00
_cell.angle_gamma   90.00
#
_symmetry.space_group_name_H-M   'P 1'
#
loop_
_entity.id
_entity.type
_entity.pdbx_description
1 polymer ?
#
loop_
_entity_poly.entity_id
_entity_poly.type
_entity_poly.pdbx_seq_one_letter_code
_entity_poly.pdbx_strand_id
1 'polypeptide(L)'
;MKNRKTPQQRPAIGLSALTGAALAAALFLPAQASADDLNVVATTSSPGALAREIGGDETSVRVLAAPDRDAHYLDARPSFMAALRNADLLLELGAGLEEGWLPAATRGASNPDINEGQPGHFYAAGKVDLRRSITQDGPNMGHVHEEGNPHFNVDPLRMAEVGLALGERLAELDSANADVYRERAEETAQRLREHADDLAGELAPDQNIVVYHEDLDYLEEWLPATVVGYLEPAPGIPPTGRHLQSLIGELESMDGHVLYAEFQPPRGAEFLERELGWDSHAVPLDPPQNAGLDGYLELMETWASTFRTR
;
A
#
# COMPACT_ATOMS: atom_id res chain seq x y z
N MET A 1 -110.51 21.66 13.97
CA MET A 1 -110.58 23.08 14.38
C MET A 1 -109.23 23.48 14.96
N LYS A 2 -108.63 24.53 14.37
CA LYS A 2 -107.54 25.43 14.82
C LYS A 2 -106.56 24.96 15.92
N ASN A 3 -105.27 25.06 15.58
CA ASN A 3 -104.15 25.65 16.36
C ASN A 3 -102.90 24.76 16.27
N ARG A 4 -101.67 25.23 16.13
CA ARG A 4 -101.04 26.55 15.95
C ARG A 4 -99.64 26.21 15.39
N LYS A 5 -99.18 26.96 14.38
CA LYS A 5 -97.79 26.93 13.93
C LYS A 5 -96.93 27.69 14.95
N THR A 6 -95.81 27.10 15.37
CA THR A 6 -94.77 27.75 16.21
C THR A 6 -93.55 28.05 15.32
N PRO A 7 -92.83 29.17 15.50
CA PRO A 7 -91.87 29.68 14.52
C PRO A 7 -90.41 29.25 14.80
N GLN A 8 -89.63 29.32 13.72
CA GLN A 8 -88.18 29.53 13.59
C GLN A 8 -87.28 29.38 14.82
N GLN A 9 -86.19 28.62 14.64
CA GLN A 9 -84.84 29.06 15.06
C GLN A 9 -83.78 28.37 14.18
N ARG A 10 -82.97 29.19 13.49
CA ARG A 10 -81.74 28.78 12.81
C ARG A 10 -80.62 28.71 13.84
N PRO A 11 -79.87 27.61 13.98
CA PRO A 11 -78.62 27.66 14.71
C PRO A 11 -77.49 28.19 13.80
N ALA A 12 -76.71 29.10 14.38
CA ALA A 12 -75.53 29.71 13.80
C ALA A 12 -74.43 28.67 13.54
N ILE A 13 -73.76 28.79 12.40
CA ILE A 13 -72.56 28.03 12.07
C ILE A 13 -71.42 28.58 12.93
N GLY A 14 -71.04 27.83 13.96
CA GLY A 14 -69.82 28.06 14.73
C GLY A 14 -68.62 27.60 13.91
N LEU A 15 -67.77 28.55 13.53
CA LEU A 15 -66.43 28.30 13.01
C LEU A 15 -65.51 27.93 14.18
N SER A 16 -64.59 27.00 13.93
CA SER A 16 -63.39 26.65 14.70
C SER A 16 -63.50 25.42 15.62
N ALA A 17 -62.82 24.34 15.22
CA ALA A 17 -61.95 23.55 16.10
C ALA A 17 -61.20 22.44 15.33
N LEU A 18 -59.89 22.63 15.23
CA LEU A 18 -58.85 21.61 15.44
C LEU A 18 -58.62 20.56 14.34
N THR A 19 -57.89 21.02 13.32
CA THR A 19 -56.69 20.35 12.78
C THR A 19 -55.91 19.60 13.87
N GLY A 20 -55.91 18.27 13.85
CA GLY A 20 -55.18 17.49 14.85
C GLY A 20 -55.26 15.99 14.65
N ALA A 21 -54.85 15.48 13.48
CA ALA A 21 -54.70 14.04 13.27
C ALA A 21 -53.80 13.67 12.08
N ALA A 22 -52.68 14.38 11.86
CA ALA A 22 -51.76 14.07 10.77
C ALA A 22 -50.26 14.18 11.13
N LEU A 23 -49.90 13.99 12.41
CA LEU A 23 -48.51 14.17 12.87
C LEU A 23 -47.99 13.04 13.78
N ALA A 24 -48.40 11.80 13.54
CA ALA A 24 -48.00 10.66 14.39
C ALA A 24 -47.42 9.45 13.61
N ALA A 25 -46.95 9.64 12.37
CA ALA A 25 -46.38 8.56 11.56
C ALA A 25 -44.94 8.81 11.04
N ALA A 26 -44.28 9.89 11.48
CA ALA A 26 -42.97 10.30 10.94
C ALA A 26 -41.75 10.01 11.85
N LEU A 27 -41.88 9.17 12.89
CA LEU A 27 -40.83 8.99 13.92
C LEU A 27 -40.14 7.62 13.93
N PHE A 28 -40.15 6.87 12.82
CA PHE A 28 -39.31 5.69 12.65
C PHE A 28 -38.53 5.76 11.33
N LEU A 29 -37.72 6.81 11.16
CA LEU A 29 -36.55 6.70 10.31
C LEU A 29 -35.47 6.01 11.18
N PRO A 30 -34.93 4.84 10.80
CA PRO A 30 -33.75 4.34 11.47
C PRO A 30 -32.66 5.40 11.29
N ALA A 31 -32.13 5.92 12.40
CA ALA A 31 -30.87 6.63 12.36
C ALA A 31 -29.86 5.63 11.82
N GLN A 32 -29.41 5.81 10.57
CA GLN A 32 -28.18 5.19 10.14
C GLN A 32 -27.11 5.79 11.05
N ALA A 33 -26.68 5.03 12.04
CA ALA A 33 -25.43 5.31 12.70
C ALA A 33 -24.39 5.27 11.57
N SER A 34 -23.80 6.42 11.26
CA SER A 34 -22.53 6.41 10.54
C SER A 34 -21.61 5.59 11.42
N ALA A 35 -21.23 4.39 10.96
CA ALA A 35 -20.06 3.76 11.53
C ALA A 35 -18.91 4.77 11.32
N ASP A 36 -18.12 5.03 12.34
CA ASP A 36 -16.90 5.81 12.14
C ASP A 36 -15.98 4.96 11.25
N ASP A 37 -15.46 5.54 10.17
CA ASP A 37 -14.58 4.86 9.21
C ASP A 37 -13.39 4.24 9.96
N LEU A 38 -12.99 3.01 9.59
CA LEU A 38 -11.82 2.37 10.20
C LEU A 38 -10.57 3.21 9.94
N ASN A 39 -9.87 3.59 11.02
CA ASN A 39 -8.64 4.37 10.92
C ASN A 39 -7.45 3.46 10.68
N VAL A 40 -7.00 3.45 9.43
CA VAL A 40 -5.93 2.60 8.92
C VAL A 40 -4.62 3.39 8.82
N VAL A 41 -3.56 2.89 9.44
CA VAL A 41 -2.22 3.46 9.37
C VAL A 41 -1.28 2.48 8.68
N ALA A 42 -0.83 2.83 7.47
CA ALA A 42 0.16 2.07 6.73
C ALA A 42 1.57 2.64 6.94
N THR A 43 2.58 1.78 7.03
CA THR A 43 3.98 2.21 7.17
C THR A 43 4.49 2.86 5.88
N THR A 44 4.28 2.23 4.73
CA THR A 44 4.69 2.68 3.38
C THR A 44 3.49 2.89 2.44
N SER A 45 3.74 3.46 1.26
CA SER A 45 2.67 3.91 0.36
C SER A 45 2.03 2.77 -0.42
N SER A 46 2.77 1.72 -0.76
CA SER A 46 2.27 0.54 -1.47
C SER A 46 1.15 -0.22 -0.71
N PRO A 47 1.35 -0.66 0.56
CA PRO A 47 0.25 -1.23 1.35
C PRO A 47 -0.85 -0.19 1.65
N GLY A 48 -0.50 1.10 1.71
CA GLY A 48 -1.48 2.19 1.81
C GLY A 48 -2.40 2.31 0.60
N ALA A 49 -1.87 2.11 -0.62
CA ALA A 49 -2.65 2.11 -1.85
C ALA A 49 -3.65 0.95 -1.89
N LEU A 50 -3.23 -0.26 -1.49
CA LEU A 50 -4.13 -1.41 -1.32
C LEU A 50 -5.23 -1.11 -0.29
N ALA A 51 -4.86 -0.56 0.86
CA ALA A 51 -5.82 -0.24 1.91
C ALA A 51 -6.88 0.76 1.46
N ARG A 52 -6.51 1.76 0.65
CA ARG A 52 -7.48 2.72 0.09
C ARG A 52 -8.43 2.08 -0.92
N GLU A 53 -7.90 1.25 -1.81
CA GLU A 53 -8.72 0.58 -2.83
C GLU A 53 -9.72 -0.40 -2.20
N ILE A 54 -9.21 -1.27 -1.32
CA ILE A 54 -10.01 -2.32 -0.68
C ILE A 54 -10.95 -1.70 0.36
N GLY A 55 -10.43 -0.78 1.16
CA GLY A 55 -11.17 -0.13 2.23
C GLY A 55 -12.22 0.87 1.75
N GLY A 56 -12.02 1.51 0.59
CA GLY A 56 -12.95 2.48 0.02
C GLY A 56 -13.38 3.58 1.00
N ASP A 57 -14.65 3.96 0.93
CA ASP A 57 -15.24 5.00 1.77
C ASP A 57 -15.39 4.58 3.25
N GLU A 58 -15.22 3.29 3.56
CA GLU A 58 -15.36 2.73 4.90
C GLU A 58 -14.05 2.79 5.71
N THR A 59 -12.98 3.34 5.12
CA THR A 59 -11.67 3.48 5.77
C THR A 59 -11.07 4.87 5.58
N SER A 60 -10.33 5.33 6.59
CA SER A 60 -9.44 6.48 6.47
C SER A 60 -7.99 6.00 6.53
N VAL A 61 -7.25 6.16 5.43
CA VAL A 61 -5.86 5.65 5.33
C VAL A 61 -4.82 6.76 5.47
N ARG A 62 -3.92 6.59 6.44
CA ARG A 62 -2.73 7.44 6.63
C ARG A 62 -1.44 6.65 6.43
N VAL A 63 -0.56 7.16 5.58
CA VAL A 63 0.79 6.58 5.36
C VAL A 63 1.83 7.33 6.20
N LEU A 64 2.76 6.61 6.85
CA LEU A 64 3.77 7.19 7.73
C LEU A 64 5.05 7.62 6.98
N ALA A 65 5.68 6.71 6.24
CA ALA A 65 6.87 6.96 5.45
C ALA A 65 6.48 7.61 4.11
N ALA A 66 7.13 8.71 3.76
CA ALA A 66 7.00 9.29 2.43
C ALA A 66 7.77 8.44 1.41
N PRO A 67 7.30 8.31 0.16
CA PRO A 67 7.92 7.46 -0.85
C PRO A 67 9.28 7.98 -1.38
N ASP A 68 9.69 9.18 -0.96
CA ASP A 68 10.88 9.89 -1.44
C ASP A 68 12.17 9.53 -0.65
N ARG A 69 12.14 8.46 0.15
CA ARG A 69 13.24 8.07 1.03
C ARG A 69 13.17 6.59 1.37
N ASP A 70 14.32 6.09 1.81
CA ASP A 70 14.46 4.74 2.33
C ASP A 70 13.67 4.54 3.65
N ALA A 71 12.81 3.52 3.67
CA ALA A 71 11.98 3.17 4.83
C ALA A 71 12.78 2.44 5.94
N HIS A 72 13.96 1.88 5.63
CA HIS A 72 14.88 1.32 6.62
C HIS A 72 15.40 2.38 7.59
N TYR A 73 15.63 3.61 7.10
CA TYR A 73 16.36 4.66 7.81
C TYR A 73 15.50 5.85 8.22
N LEU A 74 14.43 5.58 8.96
CA LEU A 74 13.60 6.62 9.55
C LEU A 74 13.84 6.77 11.06
N ASP A 75 13.54 7.96 11.58
CA ASP A 75 13.41 8.18 13.01
C ASP A 75 11.97 7.92 13.47
N ALA A 76 11.80 7.38 14.68
CA ALA A 76 10.49 7.29 15.32
C ALA A 76 9.97 8.69 15.72
N ARG A 77 9.14 9.30 14.85
CA ARG A 77 8.65 10.67 15.02
C ARG A 77 7.45 10.73 15.98
N PRO A 78 7.27 11.83 16.76
CA PRO A 78 6.06 12.06 17.54
C PRO A 78 4.76 12.02 16.70
N SER A 79 4.84 12.44 15.43
CA SER A 79 3.71 12.36 14.49
C SER A 79 3.32 10.92 14.14
N PHE A 80 4.27 9.98 14.14
CA PHE A 80 3.97 8.55 13.92
C PHE A 80 3.26 7.98 15.15
N MET A 81 3.78 8.26 16.35
CA MET A 81 3.14 7.87 17.61
C MET A 81 1.72 8.43 17.73
N ALA A 82 1.50 9.68 17.29
CA ALA A 82 0.19 10.30 17.29
C ALA A 82 -0.79 9.63 16.31
N ALA A 83 -0.33 9.28 15.11
CA ALA A 83 -1.14 8.55 14.13
C ALA A 83 -1.54 7.16 14.65
N LEU A 84 -0.58 6.41 15.18
CA LEU A 84 -0.77 5.04 15.68
C LEU A 84 -1.64 4.96 16.94
N ARG A 85 -1.70 6.05 17.73
CA ARG A 85 -2.45 6.08 19.01
C ARG A 85 -3.93 5.76 18.87
N ASN A 86 -4.53 6.14 17.74
CA ASN A 86 -5.95 5.94 17.46
C ASN A 86 -6.18 5.03 16.25
N ALA A 87 -5.17 4.29 15.81
CA ALA A 87 -5.31 3.38 14.68
C ALA A 87 -6.13 2.16 15.09
N ASP A 88 -7.09 1.79 14.25
CA ASP A 88 -7.81 0.52 14.35
C ASP A 88 -7.01 -0.59 13.66
N LEU A 89 -6.20 -0.22 12.66
CA LEU A 89 -5.31 -1.13 11.94
C LEU A 89 -3.97 -0.47 11.62
N LEU A 90 -2.88 -1.10 12.03
CA LEU A 90 -1.52 -0.88 11.54
C LEU A 90 -1.22 -1.88 10.42
N LEU A 91 -0.88 -1.39 9.24
CA LEU A 91 -0.32 -2.19 8.14
C LEU A 91 1.18 -1.97 8.10
N GLU A 92 1.90 -2.97 8.56
CA GLU A 92 3.35 -3.07 8.47
C GLU A 92 3.72 -3.87 7.21
N LEU A 93 4.68 -3.39 6.41
CA LEU A 93 5.17 -4.16 5.28
C LEU A 93 5.95 -5.38 5.80
N GLY A 94 6.85 -5.15 6.74
CA GLY A 94 7.48 -6.19 7.54
C GLY A 94 8.79 -6.69 6.95
N ALA A 95 9.16 -7.91 7.34
CA ALA A 95 10.44 -8.55 7.04
C ALA A 95 11.65 -7.68 7.41
N GLY A 96 11.52 -6.87 8.47
CA GLY A 96 12.59 -6.01 8.98
C GLY A 96 12.74 -4.65 8.31
N LEU A 97 11.91 -4.28 7.32
CA LEU A 97 11.99 -2.95 6.68
C LEU A 97 11.84 -1.81 7.70
N GLU A 98 10.91 -1.95 8.65
CA GLU A 98 10.61 -0.90 9.62
C GLU A 98 11.26 -1.09 11.00
N GLU A 99 12.18 -2.06 11.14
CA GLU A 99 12.74 -2.51 12.44
C GLU A 99 13.40 -1.36 13.23
N GLY A 100 14.00 -0.41 12.52
CA GLY A 100 14.76 0.69 13.09
C GLY A 100 13.91 1.73 13.82
N TRP A 101 12.59 1.78 13.55
CA TRP A 101 11.76 2.90 13.99
C TRP A 101 10.34 2.54 14.44
N LEU A 102 9.69 1.56 13.78
CA LEU A 102 8.32 1.21 14.08
C LEU A 102 8.12 0.70 15.51
N PRO A 103 9.01 -0.15 16.10
CA PRO A 103 8.86 -0.59 17.48
C PRO A 103 8.87 0.56 18.50
N ALA A 104 9.63 1.62 18.24
CA ALA A 104 9.64 2.81 19.10
C ALA A 104 8.37 3.66 18.89
N ALA A 105 7.89 3.77 17.65
CA ALA A 105 6.65 4.47 17.32
C ALA A 105 5.41 3.80 17.94
N THR A 106 5.29 2.47 17.84
CA THR A 106 4.18 1.70 18.43
C THR A 106 4.18 1.76 19.96
N ARG A 107 5.34 1.58 20.61
CA ARG A 107 5.46 1.78 22.07
C ARG A 107 5.04 3.18 22.51
N GLY A 108 5.48 4.21 21.80
CA GLY A 108 5.14 5.60 22.08
C GLY A 108 3.68 5.97 21.83
N ALA A 109 3.01 5.24 20.94
CA ALA A 109 1.57 5.36 20.70
C ALA A 109 0.75 4.87 21.89
N SER A 110 1.23 3.81 22.57
CA SER A 110 0.54 3.16 23.70
C SER A 110 -0.87 2.69 23.34
N ASN A 111 -1.04 2.22 22.10
CA ASN A 111 -2.27 1.61 21.61
C ASN A 111 -2.12 0.08 21.63
N PRO A 112 -2.80 -0.63 22.54
CA PRO A 112 -2.65 -2.08 22.66
C PRO A 112 -3.28 -2.86 21.50
N ASP A 113 -4.25 -2.28 20.79
CA ASP A 113 -5.04 -2.97 19.77
C ASP A 113 -4.24 -3.23 18.48
N ILE A 114 -3.16 -2.47 18.28
CA ILE A 114 -2.23 -2.62 17.15
C ILE A 114 -0.90 -3.28 17.54
N ASN A 115 -0.81 -3.86 18.73
CA ASN A 115 0.38 -4.61 19.12
C ASN A 115 0.51 -5.88 18.27
N GLU A 116 1.74 -6.39 18.15
CA GLU A 116 2.02 -7.67 17.48
C GLU A 116 1.09 -8.79 17.96
N GLY A 117 0.55 -9.55 17.01
CA GLY A 117 -0.40 -10.64 17.25
C GLY A 117 -1.85 -10.21 17.51
N GLN A 118 -2.15 -8.90 17.56
CA GLN A 118 -3.52 -8.41 17.67
C GLN A 118 -4.20 -8.28 16.29
N PRO A 119 -5.54 -8.33 16.22
CA PRO A 119 -6.27 -8.05 14.98
C PRO A 119 -5.97 -6.67 14.38
N GLY A 120 -5.68 -5.66 15.19
CA GLY A 120 -5.30 -4.33 14.70
C GLY A 120 -3.87 -4.26 14.17
N HIS A 121 -3.12 -5.36 14.11
CA HIS A 121 -1.80 -5.39 13.47
C HIS A 121 -1.82 -6.37 12.29
N PHE A 122 -1.68 -5.83 11.08
CA PHE A 122 -1.51 -6.56 9.85
C PHE A 122 -0.04 -6.55 9.42
N TYR A 123 0.60 -7.72 9.49
CA TYR A 123 1.98 -7.95 9.06
C TYR A 123 1.96 -8.54 7.65
N ALA A 124 2.29 -7.75 6.63
CA ALA A 124 2.12 -8.11 5.22
C ALA A 124 3.12 -9.17 4.75
N ALA A 125 4.39 -9.06 5.16
CA ALA A 125 5.43 -10.06 4.89
C ALA A 125 5.03 -11.48 5.30
N GLY A 126 4.26 -11.62 6.39
CA GLY A 126 3.75 -12.92 6.84
C GLY A 126 2.58 -13.49 6.01
N LYS A 127 2.23 -12.86 4.88
CA LYS A 127 1.14 -13.30 3.97
C LYS A 127 1.64 -13.83 2.64
N VAL A 128 2.94 -13.74 2.37
CA VAL A 128 3.54 -14.08 1.09
C VAL A 128 4.86 -14.83 1.29
N ASP A 129 5.28 -15.58 0.28
CA ASP A 129 6.60 -16.21 0.26
C ASP A 129 7.66 -15.19 -0.19
N LEU A 130 8.64 -14.93 0.66
CA LEU A 130 9.70 -13.95 0.40
C LEU A 130 10.89 -14.56 -0.35
N ARG A 131 11.53 -13.74 -1.19
CA ARG A 131 12.86 -14.04 -1.74
C ARG A 131 13.86 -14.10 -0.58
N ARG A 132 14.84 -14.98 -0.69
CA ARG A 132 15.97 -14.98 0.26
C ARG A 132 16.82 -13.74 -0.01
N SER A 133 17.13 -12.98 1.03
CA SER A 133 18.14 -11.93 0.92
C SER A 133 19.47 -12.53 0.48
N ILE A 134 20.12 -11.89 -0.48
CA ILE A 134 21.39 -12.34 -1.07
C ILE A 134 22.57 -12.28 -0.08
N THR A 135 22.34 -11.74 1.11
CA THR A 135 23.40 -11.44 2.10
C THR A 135 23.37 -12.29 3.37
N GLN A 136 22.68 -13.42 3.34
CA GLN A 136 22.60 -14.33 4.49
C GLN A 136 23.94 -15.00 4.89
N ASP A 137 24.95 -15.01 4.02
CA ASP A 137 26.23 -15.68 4.29
C ASP A 137 27.40 -14.67 4.49
N GLY A 138 27.60 -14.19 5.73
CA GLY A 138 28.82 -13.46 6.09
C GLY A 138 28.82 -12.80 7.48
N PRO A 139 29.95 -12.79 8.23
CA PRO A 139 30.00 -12.29 9.62
C PRO A 139 29.98 -10.75 9.78
N ASN A 140 29.76 -9.97 8.71
CA ASN A 140 29.82 -8.49 8.73
C ASN A 140 28.72 -7.82 7.86
N MET A 141 27.60 -8.50 7.60
CA MET A 141 26.54 -7.95 6.76
C MET A 141 25.57 -7.16 7.65
N GLY A 142 25.51 -5.84 7.47
CA GLY A 142 24.48 -5.01 8.11
C GLY A 142 23.10 -5.37 7.57
N HIS A 143 22.05 -5.18 8.39
CA HIS A 143 20.63 -5.37 8.04
C HIS A 143 20.34 -6.61 7.17
N VAL A 144 20.71 -7.81 7.66
CA VAL A 144 20.27 -9.07 7.05
C VAL A 144 18.85 -9.35 7.53
N HIS A 145 17.91 -9.43 6.60
CA HIS A 145 16.53 -9.78 6.90
C HIS A 145 16.38 -11.29 7.09
N GLU A 146 16.34 -11.75 8.34
CA GLU A 146 16.23 -13.19 8.68
C GLU A 146 14.99 -13.84 8.05
N GLU A 147 13.93 -13.07 7.81
CA GLU A 147 12.68 -13.51 7.21
C GLU A 147 12.71 -13.55 5.66
N GLY A 148 13.67 -12.86 5.03
CA GLY A 148 13.75 -12.69 3.58
C GLY A 148 13.75 -11.23 3.15
N ASN A 149 13.91 -10.98 1.85
CA ASN A 149 13.98 -9.64 1.29
C ASN A 149 12.62 -8.92 1.45
N PRO A 150 12.56 -7.75 2.13
CA PRO A 150 11.31 -7.06 2.44
C PRO A 150 10.70 -6.30 1.26
N HIS A 151 11.42 -6.10 0.16
CA HIS A 151 10.99 -5.26 -0.96
C HIS A 151 10.00 -5.97 -1.91
N PHE A 152 9.20 -6.89 -1.39
CA PHE A 152 8.20 -7.63 -2.15
C PHE A 152 7.06 -6.74 -2.67
N ASN A 153 6.97 -5.48 -2.21
CA ASN A 153 6.06 -4.49 -2.76
C ASN A 153 6.35 -4.14 -4.23
N VAL A 154 7.50 -4.53 -4.77
CA VAL A 154 7.84 -4.40 -6.20
C VAL A 154 7.28 -5.56 -7.05
N ASP A 155 6.73 -6.59 -6.41
CA ASP A 155 6.02 -7.68 -7.08
C ASP A 155 4.49 -7.53 -6.96
N PRO A 156 3.78 -7.19 -8.05
CA PRO A 156 2.33 -7.05 -8.06
C PRO A 156 1.58 -8.34 -7.77
N LEU A 157 2.17 -9.51 -8.03
CA LEU A 157 1.56 -10.82 -7.76
C LEU A 157 1.50 -11.09 -6.26
N ARG A 158 2.58 -10.79 -5.54
CA ARG A 158 2.62 -10.82 -4.07
C ARG A 158 1.74 -9.73 -3.48
N MET A 159 1.70 -8.53 -4.06
CA MET A 159 0.77 -7.49 -3.62
C MET A 159 -0.70 -7.86 -3.82
N ALA A 160 -1.03 -8.67 -4.84
CA ALA A 160 -2.36 -9.24 -5.00
C ALA A 160 -2.72 -10.21 -3.86
N GLU A 161 -1.78 -11.05 -3.41
CA GLU A 161 -1.97 -11.92 -2.24
C GLU A 161 -2.12 -11.14 -0.94
N VAL A 162 -1.30 -10.10 -0.74
CA VAL A 162 -1.43 -9.17 0.38
C VAL A 162 -2.80 -8.48 0.37
N GLY A 163 -3.28 -8.05 -0.81
CA GLY A 163 -4.59 -7.45 -0.98
C GLY A 163 -5.72 -8.37 -0.53
N LEU A 164 -5.71 -9.64 -0.97
CA LEU A 164 -6.69 -10.64 -0.55
C LEU A 164 -6.68 -10.84 0.97
N ALA A 165 -5.49 -10.97 1.57
CA ALA A 165 -5.35 -11.13 3.02
C ALA A 165 -5.81 -9.87 3.78
N LEU A 166 -5.57 -8.68 3.23
CA LEU A 166 -6.01 -7.42 3.80
C LEU A 166 -7.54 -7.28 3.77
N GLY A 167 -8.20 -7.69 2.67
CA GLY A 167 -9.66 -7.72 2.57
C GLY A 167 -10.30 -8.57 3.67
N GLU A 168 -9.74 -9.76 3.94
CA GLU A 168 -10.20 -10.59 5.06
C GLU A 168 -9.96 -9.92 6.42
N ARG A 169 -8.81 -9.26 6.63
CA ARG A 169 -8.56 -8.56 7.88
C ARG A 169 -9.52 -7.38 8.10
N LEU A 170 -9.82 -6.62 7.05
CA LEU A 170 -10.81 -5.53 7.14
C LEU A 170 -12.20 -6.09 7.44
N ALA A 171 -12.58 -7.22 6.83
CA ALA A 171 -13.83 -7.91 7.11
C ALA A 171 -13.93 -8.46 8.55
N GLU A 172 -12.81 -8.85 9.17
CA GLU A 172 -12.75 -9.24 10.58
C GLU A 172 -12.96 -8.05 11.52
N LEU A 173 -12.42 -6.87 11.18
CA LEU A 173 -12.49 -5.65 12.00
C LEU A 173 -13.84 -4.91 11.83
N ASP A 174 -14.41 -4.94 10.64
CA ASP A 174 -15.74 -4.38 10.35
C ASP A 174 -16.62 -5.39 9.60
N SER A 175 -17.30 -6.22 10.40
CA SER A 175 -18.20 -7.27 9.91
C SER A 175 -19.42 -6.74 9.14
N ALA A 176 -19.78 -5.46 9.27
CA ALA A 176 -20.93 -4.89 8.57
C ALA A 176 -20.65 -4.70 7.08
N ASN A 177 -19.39 -4.43 6.72
CA ASN A 177 -18.93 -4.23 5.34
C ASN A 177 -18.07 -5.40 4.82
N ALA A 178 -18.07 -6.54 5.51
CA ALA A 178 -17.22 -7.69 5.22
C ALA A 178 -17.24 -8.16 3.77
N ASP A 179 -18.42 -8.30 3.16
CA ASP A 179 -18.53 -8.77 1.78
C ASP A 179 -17.99 -7.73 0.78
N VAL A 180 -18.12 -6.44 1.09
CA VAL A 180 -17.61 -5.34 0.26
C VAL A 180 -16.08 -5.34 0.23
N TYR A 181 -15.43 -5.53 1.39
CA TYR A 181 -13.97 -5.62 1.43
C TYR A 181 -13.43 -6.83 0.67
N ARG A 182 -14.09 -7.98 0.77
CA ARG A 182 -13.69 -9.18 0.02
C ARG A 182 -13.83 -8.99 -1.49
N GLU A 183 -14.96 -8.46 -1.94
CA GLU A 183 -15.20 -8.19 -3.36
C GLU A 183 -14.14 -7.24 -3.93
N ARG A 184 -13.89 -6.10 -3.26
CA ARG A 184 -12.86 -5.15 -3.70
C ARG A 184 -11.45 -5.74 -3.64
N ALA A 185 -11.15 -6.61 -2.68
CA ALA A 185 -9.86 -7.30 -2.61
C ALA A 185 -9.66 -8.27 -3.77
N GLU A 186 -10.70 -9.01 -4.17
CA GLU A 186 -10.67 -9.87 -5.36
C GLU A 186 -10.47 -9.06 -6.64
N GLU A 187 -11.20 -7.95 -6.80
CA GLU A 187 -11.06 -7.03 -7.94
C GLU A 187 -9.66 -6.40 -8.00
N THR A 188 -9.14 -5.93 -6.86
CA THR A 188 -7.79 -5.38 -6.73
C THR A 188 -6.75 -6.41 -7.15
N ALA A 189 -6.85 -7.64 -6.63
CA ALA A 189 -5.92 -8.72 -6.94
C ALA A 189 -5.97 -9.12 -8.42
N GLN A 190 -7.17 -9.12 -9.03
CA GLN A 190 -7.32 -9.38 -10.46
C GLN A 190 -6.65 -8.28 -11.30
N ARG A 191 -6.92 -7.01 -11.01
CA ARG A 191 -6.33 -5.86 -11.73
C ARG A 191 -4.80 -5.87 -11.67
N LEU A 192 -4.21 -6.18 -10.52
CA LEU A 192 -2.76 -6.28 -10.35
C LEU A 192 -2.15 -7.37 -11.25
N ARG A 193 -2.76 -8.55 -11.27
CA ARG A 193 -2.28 -9.70 -12.07
C ARG A 193 -2.42 -9.44 -13.56
N GLU A 194 -3.59 -8.97 -14.00
CA GLU A 194 -3.85 -8.67 -15.41
C GLU A 194 -2.91 -7.58 -15.92
N HIS A 195 -2.69 -6.51 -15.13
CA HIS A 195 -1.79 -5.45 -15.52
C HIS A 195 -0.33 -5.90 -15.56
N ALA A 196 0.10 -6.78 -14.64
CA ALA A 196 1.44 -7.37 -14.66
C ALA A 196 1.65 -8.22 -15.92
N ASP A 197 0.67 -9.09 -16.25
CA ASP A 197 0.72 -9.94 -17.44
C ASP A 197 0.75 -9.13 -18.74
N ASP A 198 -0.08 -8.08 -18.83
CA ASP A 198 -0.12 -7.18 -19.99
C ASP A 198 1.22 -6.47 -20.18
N LEU A 199 1.77 -5.87 -19.11
CA LEU A 199 3.06 -5.19 -19.16
C LEU A 199 4.20 -6.12 -19.54
N ALA A 200 4.28 -7.31 -18.93
CA ALA A 200 5.30 -8.30 -19.24
C ALA A 200 5.22 -8.77 -20.69
N GLY A 201 4.00 -8.95 -21.21
CA GLY A 201 3.75 -9.40 -22.59
C GLY A 201 4.18 -8.41 -23.68
N GLU A 202 4.40 -7.14 -23.34
CA GLU A 202 4.88 -6.10 -24.26
C GLU A 202 6.41 -6.04 -24.37
N LEU A 203 7.13 -6.65 -23.43
CA LEU A 203 8.59 -6.51 -23.33
C LEU A 203 9.34 -7.62 -24.07
N ALA A 204 10.54 -7.28 -24.54
CA ALA A 204 11.46 -8.27 -25.08
C ALA A 204 11.95 -9.22 -23.97
N PRO A 205 12.17 -10.51 -24.26
CA PRO A 205 12.70 -11.46 -23.28
C PRO A 205 14.13 -11.10 -22.84
N ASP A 206 14.59 -11.75 -21.76
CA ASP A 206 15.98 -11.81 -21.31
C ASP A 206 16.64 -10.42 -21.08
N GLN A 207 15.93 -9.49 -20.42
CA GLN A 207 16.47 -8.18 -20.06
C GLN A 207 17.43 -8.28 -18.87
N ASN A 208 18.71 -7.97 -19.03
CA ASN A 208 19.63 -7.94 -17.89
C ASN A 208 19.52 -6.61 -17.14
N ILE A 209 19.52 -6.67 -15.81
CA ILE A 209 19.54 -5.48 -14.94
C ILE A 209 20.65 -5.55 -13.91
N VAL A 210 21.26 -4.41 -13.65
CA VAL A 210 21.95 -4.14 -12.39
C VAL A 210 21.04 -3.25 -11.55
N VAL A 211 20.84 -3.62 -10.30
CA VAL A 211 20.06 -2.82 -9.34
C VAL A 211 20.99 -2.24 -8.27
N TYR A 212 20.58 -1.17 -7.58
CA TYR A 212 21.44 -0.57 -6.57
C TYR A 212 21.57 -1.45 -5.33
N HIS A 213 20.41 -1.82 -4.77
CA HIS A 213 20.19 -2.67 -3.59
C HIS A 213 19.30 -3.85 -4.01
N GLU A 214 18.99 -4.77 -3.10
CA GLU A 214 17.96 -5.81 -3.33
C GLU A 214 16.52 -5.25 -3.33
N ASP A 215 16.36 -3.95 -3.58
CA ASP A 215 15.09 -3.24 -3.55
C ASP A 215 14.25 -3.39 -4.82
N LEU A 216 14.85 -3.86 -5.91
CA LEU A 216 14.21 -4.04 -7.21
C LEU A 216 14.35 -5.46 -7.78
N ASP A 217 14.90 -6.41 -7.02
CA ASP A 217 15.14 -7.78 -7.51
C ASP A 217 13.85 -8.60 -7.69
N TYR A 218 12.77 -8.21 -7.03
CA TYR A 218 11.43 -8.75 -7.24
C TYR A 218 10.86 -8.44 -8.63
N LEU A 219 11.46 -7.51 -9.41
CA LEU A 219 11.08 -7.32 -10.82
C LEU A 219 11.26 -8.60 -11.65
N GLU A 220 12.20 -9.48 -11.29
CA GLU A 220 12.40 -10.79 -11.96
C GLU A 220 11.18 -11.71 -11.88
N GLU A 221 10.29 -11.48 -10.91
CA GLU A 221 9.17 -12.38 -10.64
C GLU A 221 8.03 -12.22 -11.66
N TRP A 222 7.94 -11.06 -12.30
CA TRP A 222 6.82 -10.71 -13.18
C TRP A 222 7.23 -10.03 -14.49
N LEU A 223 8.42 -9.43 -14.57
CA LEU A 223 8.99 -8.94 -15.82
C LEU A 223 9.98 -9.95 -16.41
N PRO A 224 10.23 -9.92 -17.73
CA PRO A 224 11.27 -10.74 -18.36
C PRO A 224 12.69 -10.18 -18.09
N ALA A 225 12.98 -9.89 -16.83
CA ALA A 225 14.24 -9.30 -16.37
C ALA A 225 15.05 -10.31 -15.54
N THR A 226 16.37 -10.15 -15.53
CA THR A 226 17.32 -10.91 -14.72
C THR A 226 18.32 -9.96 -14.09
N VAL A 227 18.40 -9.96 -12.76
CA VAL A 227 19.41 -9.26 -11.99
C VAL A 227 20.74 -9.96 -12.15
N VAL A 228 21.67 -9.27 -12.80
CA VAL A 228 23.03 -9.76 -13.06
C VAL A 228 24.07 -9.10 -12.15
N GLY A 229 23.65 -8.20 -11.27
CA GLY A 229 24.52 -7.64 -10.24
C GLY A 229 23.90 -6.51 -9.43
N TYR A 230 24.65 -6.08 -8.42
CA TYR A 230 24.26 -5.02 -7.48
C TYR A 230 25.33 -3.93 -7.43
N LEU A 231 24.92 -2.66 -7.41
CA LEU A 231 25.86 -1.53 -7.28
C LEU A 231 26.50 -1.52 -5.91
N GLU A 232 25.75 -1.83 -4.87
CA GLU A 232 26.31 -2.07 -3.55
C GLU A 232 26.89 -3.49 -3.45
N PRO A 233 28.05 -3.68 -2.79
CA PRO A 233 28.57 -5.01 -2.50
C PRO A 233 27.80 -5.74 -1.40
N ALA A 234 27.04 -5.02 -0.57
CA ALA A 234 26.25 -5.52 0.55
C ALA A 234 25.26 -4.44 1.02
N PRO A 235 24.10 -4.80 1.60
CA PRO A 235 23.15 -3.88 2.19
C PRO A 235 23.80 -2.84 3.10
N GLY A 236 23.56 -1.58 2.77
CA GLY A 236 24.06 -0.43 3.53
C GLY A 236 25.56 -0.15 3.37
N ILE A 237 26.28 -0.89 2.54
CA ILE A 237 27.69 -0.63 2.21
C ILE A 237 27.76 0.13 0.88
N PRO A 238 28.17 1.41 0.86
CA PRO A 238 28.18 2.18 -0.37
C PRO A 238 29.07 1.56 -1.48
N PRO A 239 28.70 1.72 -2.76
CA PRO A 239 29.50 1.28 -3.90
C PRO A 239 30.95 1.77 -3.80
N THR A 240 31.91 0.87 -4.06
CA THR A 240 33.33 1.21 -4.12
C THR A 240 33.85 1.10 -5.55
N GLY A 241 34.84 1.92 -5.92
CA GLY A 241 35.43 1.84 -7.26
C GLY A 241 36.02 0.46 -7.59
N ARG A 242 36.51 -0.28 -6.59
CA ARG A 242 36.98 -1.66 -6.80
C ARG A 242 35.83 -2.61 -7.15
N HIS A 243 34.72 -2.52 -6.40
CA HIS A 243 33.53 -3.34 -6.64
C HIS A 243 32.96 -3.07 -8.03
N LEU A 244 32.73 -1.79 -8.36
CA LEU A 244 32.17 -1.41 -9.67
C LEU A 244 33.07 -1.82 -10.84
N GLN A 245 34.40 -1.76 -10.71
CA GLN A 245 35.31 -2.26 -11.74
C GLN A 245 35.27 -3.78 -11.91
N SER A 246 35.03 -4.55 -10.83
CA SER A 246 34.81 -6.00 -10.93
C SER A 246 33.52 -6.28 -11.68
N LEU A 247 32.45 -5.59 -11.28
CA LEU A 247 31.13 -5.73 -11.88
C LEU A 247 31.15 -5.41 -13.38
N ILE A 248 31.83 -4.34 -13.80
CA ILE A 248 32.02 -4.02 -15.22
C ILE A 248 32.67 -5.19 -15.95
N GLY A 249 33.81 -5.69 -15.47
CA GLY A 249 34.52 -6.79 -16.12
C GLY A 249 33.70 -8.09 -16.25
N GLU A 250 32.73 -8.31 -15.37
CA GLU A 250 31.78 -9.44 -15.45
C GLU A 250 30.69 -9.19 -16.51
N LEU A 251 30.31 -7.94 -16.75
CA LEU A 251 29.19 -7.53 -17.60
C LEU A 251 29.58 -7.06 -19.01
N GLU A 252 30.87 -6.87 -19.33
CA GLU A 252 31.37 -6.34 -20.62
C GLU A 252 30.87 -7.07 -21.88
N SER A 253 30.38 -8.31 -21.74
CA SER A 253 29.89 -9.13 -22.87
C SER A 253 28.37 -9.17 -23.01
N MET A 254 27.65 -8.35 -22.23
CA MET A 254 26.20 -8.34 -22.15
C MET A 254 25.66 -6.92 -22.37
N ASP A 255 24.39 -6.85 -22.76
CA ASP A 255 23.60 -5.62 -22.79
C ASP A 255 22.59 -5.65 -21.63
N GLY A 256 22.24 -4.49 -21.10
CA GLY A 256 21.31 -4.38 -19.99
C GLY A 256 21.04 -2.94 -19.56
N HIS A 257 20.38 -2.82 -18.42
CA HIS A 257 19.97 -1.55 -17.83
C HIS A 257 20.47 -1.45 -16.39
N VAL A 258 20.63 -0.23 -15.89
CA VAL A 258 20.94 0.02 -14.48
C VAL A 258 19.76 0.72 -13.83
N LEU A 259 19.13 0.08 -12.86
CA LEU A 259 17.99 0.65 -12.13
C LEU A 259 18.40 0.99 -10.69
N TYR A 260 17.89 2.09 -10.16
CA TYR A 260 18.11 2.49 -8.78
C TYR A 260 16.94 3.32 -8.26
N ALA A 261 16.70 3.31 -6.95
CA ALA A 261 15.66 4.11 -6.34
C ALA A 261 15.97 5.62 -6.45
N GLU A 262 14.97 6.47 -6.67
CA GLU A 262 15.16 7.92 -6.84
C GLU A 262 15.93 8.61 -5.70
N PHE A 263 15.84 8.07 -4.47
CA PHE A 263 16.54 8.60 -3.30
C PHE A 263 17.99 8.10 -3.18
N GLN A 264 18.42 7.14 -3.99
CA GLN A 264 19.77 6.58 -3.94
C GLN A 264 20.77 7.44 -4.75
N PRO A 265 22.07 7.44 -4.38
CA PRO A 265 23.09 8.19 -5.10
C PRO A 265 23.30 7.66 -6.53
N PRO A 266 23.19 8.51 -7.58
CA PRO A 266 23.26 8.06 -8.98
C PRO A 266 24.69 7.68 -9.42
N ARG A 267 25.72 8.06 -8.66
CA ARG A 267 27.13 7.96 -9.08
C ARG A 267 27.57 6.54 -9.48
N GLY A 268 27.02 5.51 -8.83
CA GLY A 268 27.32 4.12 -9.18
C GLY A 268 26.73 3.74 -10.53
N ALA A 269 25.47 4.13 -10.77
CA ALA A 269 24.77 3.89 -12.01
C ALA A 269 25.39 4.67 -13.18
N GLU A 270 25.66 5.97 -12.99
CA GLU A 270 26.36 6.83 -13.97
C GLU A 270 27.77 6.30 -14.30
N PHE A 271 28.40 5.58 -13.36
CA PHE A 271 29.68 4.94 -13.60
C PHE A 271 29.54 3.75 -14.55
N LEU A 272 28.59 2.85 -14.31
CA LEU A 272 28.31 1.73 -15.20
C LEU A 272 27.83 2.19 -16.58
N GLU A 273 26.94 3.18 -16.65
CA GLU A 273 26.44 3.72 -17.92
C GLU A 273 27.58 4.21 -18.83
N ARG A 274 28.57 4.92 -18.27
CA ARG A 274 29.70 5.41 -19.06
C ARG A 274 30.65 4.29 -19.53
N GLU A 275 30.84 3.25 -18.72
CA GLU A 275 31.83 2.20 -19.01
C GLU A 275 31.24 1.04 -19.84
N LEU A 276 29.95 0.71 -19.63
CA LEU A 276 29.23 -0.37 -20.33
C LEU A 276 28.28 0.14 -21.43
N GLY A 277 27.87 1.41 -21.39
CA GLY A 277 26.85 1.95 -22.30
C GLY A 277 25.42 1.55 -21.94
N TRP A 278 25.20 0.98 -20.75
CA TRP A 278 23.87 0.57 -20.27
C TRP A 278 23.09 1.79 -19.77
N ASP A 279 21.87 1.99 -20.26
CA ASP A 279 21.02 3.11 -19.82
C ASP A 279 20.75 3.02 -18.31
N SER A 280 20.84 4.15 -17.61
CA SER A 280 20.55 4.23 -16.18
C SER A 280 19.22 4.91 -15.88
N HIS A 281 18.47 4.36 -14.93
CA HIS A 281 17.10 4.74 -14.59
C HIS A 281 16.94 4.91 -13.09
N ALA A 282 16.66 6.14 -12.66
CA ALA A 282 16.10 6.40 -11.35
C ALA A 282 14.61 6.08 -11.38
N VAL A 283 14.14 5.19 -10.50
CA VAL A 283 12.74 4.79 -10.41
C VAL A 283 12.21 4.91 -8.97
N PRO A 284 10.94 5.27 -8.77
CA PRO A 284 10.32 5.19 -7.44
C PRO A 284 10.15 3.71 -7.01
N LEU A 285 10.18 3.44 -5.70
CA LEU A 285 9.88 2.12 -5.12
C LEU A 285 8.43 2.01 -4.61
N ASP A 286 7.79 3.14 -4.41
CA ASP A 286 6.46 3.27 -3.83
C ASP A 286 5.64 4.28 -4.65
N PRO A 287 4.30 4.13 -4.71
CA PRO A 287 3.46 5.10 -5.39
C PRO A 287 3.42 6.42 -4.58
N PRO A 288 2.91 7.51 -5.16
CA PRO A 288 2.69 8.75 -4.41
C PRO A 288 1.94 8.49 -3.09
N GLN A 289 2.30 9.20 -2.02
CA GLN A 289 1.86 8.87 -0.65
C GLN A 289 0.33 8.77 -0.47
N ASN A 290 -0.44 9.50 -1.28
CA ASN A 290 -1.90 9.53 -1.23
C ASN A 290 -2.58 8.78 -2.38
N ALA A 291 -1.84 8.02 -3.19
CA ALA A 291 -2.39 7.25 -4.28
C ALA A 291 -3.23 6.06 -3.78
N GLY A 292 -4.27 5.71 -4.55
CA GLY A 292 -4.94 4.41 -4.49
C GLY A 292 -4.30 3.42 -5.48
N LEU A 293 -5.03 2.39 -5.88
CA LEU A 293 -4.52 1.35 -6.78
C LEU A 293 -3.98 1.91 -8.10
N ASP A 294 -4.65 2.89 -8.70
CA ASP A 294 -4.22 3.48 -9.99
C ASP A 294 -2.78 4.01 -9.94
N GLY A 295 -2.35 4.61 -8.82
CA GLY A 295 -0.97 5.09 -8.71
C GLY A 295 0.05 3.96 -8.51
N TYR A 296 -0.36 2.80 -7.98
CA TYR A 296 0.48 1.61 -7.96
C TYR A 296 0.55 0.96 -9.36
N LEU A 297 -0.54 0.98 -10.14
CA LEU A 297 -0.52 0.55 -11.54
C LEU A 297 0.40 1.45 -12.38
N GLU A 298 0.30 2.78 -12.24
CA GLU A 298 1.24 3.72 -12.89
C GLU A 298 2.71 3.49 -12.49
N LEU A 299 2.95 3.07 -11.24
CA LEU A 299 4.28 2.68 -10.77
C LEU A 299 4.78 1.42 -11.51
N MET A 300 3.93 0.41 -11.69
CA MET A 300 4.25 -0.77 -12.48
C MET A 300 4.59 -0.40 -13.93
N GLU A 301 3.84 0.51 -14.55
CA GLU A 301 4.15 1.02 -15.88
C GLU A 301 5.50 1.73 -15.93
N THR A 302 5.84 2.48 -14.88
CA THR A 302 7.13 3.16 -14.75
C THR A 302 8.28 2.16 -14.76
N TRP A 303 8.19 1.09 -13.96
CA TRP A 303 9.18 0.02 -13.96
C TRP A 303 9.27 -0.71 -15.30
N ALA A 304 8.14 -1.11 -15.89
CA ALA A 304 8.14 -1.79 -17.19
C ALA A 304 8.71 -0.90 -18.31
N SER A 305 8.49 0.42 -18.24
CA SER A 305 8.95 1.36 -19.26
C SER A 305 10.47 1.47 -19.39
N THR A 306 11.24 1.10 -18.35
CA THR A 306 12.71 1.12 -18.41
C THR A 306 13.25 0.15 -19.46
N PHE A 307 12.49 -0.91 -19.78
CA PHE A 307 12.88 -1.96 -20.73
C PHE A 307 12.41 -1.70 -22.16
N ARG A 308 11.60 -0.66 -22.39
CA ARG A 308 11.10 -0.36 -23.73
C ARG A 308 12.19 0.35 -24.53
N THR A 309 12.63 -0.24 -25.63
CA THR A 309 13.55 0.41 -26.57
C THR A 309 12.94 1.69 -27.12
N ARG A 310 13.71 2.79 -27.14
CA ARG A 310 13.32 4.04 -27.83
C ARG A 310 13.25 3.88 -29.34
#